data_AF-A0A0N4V3K0-F1
#
_entry.id   AF-A0A0N4V3K0-F1
#
_cell.length_a   1.000
_cell.length_b   1.000
_cell.length_c   1.000
_cell.angle_alpha   90.00
_cell.angle_beta   90.00
_cell.angle_gamma   90.00
#
_symmetry.space_group_name_H-M   'P 1'
#
loop_
_entity.id
_entity.type
_entity.pdbx_description
1 polymer ?
#
loop_
_entity_poly.entity_id
_entity_poly.type
_entity_poly.pdbx_seq_one_letter_code
_entity_poly.pdbx_strand_id
1 'polypeptide(L)'
;MKDFYSKQLPQSTREGDLDSALNTLDEVSATIAKATEKTLTSLLLKASQKGDISDIKKLVKRGADINAEDENGHSPLYMLSQKGQLNAVQYLIENGLDLNRNHCALRSIVVASQNGHTNVTRYLLKIWSYVNLEKTNERTPLTAASQNGDVDSVRSLLRMGASVNEETNEGWTPLMSASRSGQICVVKHLVDNGAKFSLESNNERSPLWIACESGQVEVVDYFVNKGGDVNERNKRRWTPLMIASKNGHLSVVKYLLQKGAKIDAKTDNGKTPLYFASDGGHVDVVQCLLESGADVNSRREDGTSFQWTPLLVASQSGNFDVVRCLIDRSADVNAESSDGVILCKNNPKVSSKVPVQDFFLLEFNPQI
;
A
#
# COMPACT_ATOMS: atom_id res chain seq x y z
N MET A 1 -25.94 -9.90 43.93
CA MET A 1 -26.11 -9.38 42.56
C MET A 1 -27.47 -8.71 42.38
N LYS A 2 -28.61 -9.38 42.54
CA LYS A 2 -29.96 -8.75 42.48
C LYS A 2 -30.10 -7.52 43.40
N ASP A 3 -29.62 -7.60 44.64
CA ASP A 3 -29.70 -6.48 45.59
C ASP A 3 -28.78 -5.30 45.24
N PHE A 4 -27.70 -5.54 44.49
CA PHE A 4 -26.78 -4.49 44.04
C PHE A 4 -27.39 -3.69 42.88
N TYR A 5 -28.05 -4.38 41.94
CA TYR A 5 -28.78 -3.75 40.83
C TYR A 5 -30.03 -2.99 41.29
N SER A 6 -30.75 -3.48 42.30
CA SER A 6 -31.96 -2.81 42.81
C SER A 6 -31.72 -1.46 43.47
N LYS A 7 -30.50 -1.21 43.96
CA LYS A 7 -30.13 0.04 44.69
C LYS A 7 -29.55 1.14 43.80
N GLN A 8 -29.18 0.83 42.56
CA GLN A 8 -28.57 1.77 41.61
C GLN A 8 -29.55 2.28 40.54
N LEU A 9 -30.75 1.70 40.43
CA LEU A 9 -31.79 2.17 39.52
C LEU A 9 -32.61 3.29 40.20
N PRO A 10 -32.69 4.51 39.63
CA PRO A 10 -33.55 5.57 40.15
C PRO A 10 -35.04 5.17 40.07
N GLN A 11 -35.87 5.74 40.94
CA GLN A 11 -37.34 5.54 40.95
C GLN A 11 -38.06 6.00 39.65
N SER A 12 -37.35 6.48 38.63
CA SER A 12 -37.88 6.95 37.35
C SER A 12 -38.30 5.85 36.37
N THR A 13 -38.30 4.58 36.79
CA THR A 13 -38.84 3.46 35.98
C THR A 13 -40.36 3.30 36.11
N ARG A 14 -41.05 4.26 36.73
CA ARG A 14 -42.51 4.35 36.67
C ARG A 14 -42.90 5.29 35.53
N GLU A 15 -43.33 4.66 34.44
CA GLU A 15 -44.02 5.26 33.28
C GLU A 15 -43.14 6.03 32.27
N GLY A 16 -42.84 5.38 31.12
CA GLY A 16 -42.95 6.11 29.85
C GLY A 16 -41.87 5.99 28.77
N ASP A 17 -40.63 5.62 29.05
CA ASP A 17 -39.59 5.67 28.01
C ASP A 17 -38.65 4.45 28.00
N LEU A 18 -38.98 3.49 27.14
CA LEU A 18 -38.20 2.27 26.92
C LEU A 18 -36.79 2.59 26.40
N ASP A 19 -36.64 3.66 25.60
CA ASP A 19 -35.35 4.06 25.04
C ASP A 19 -34.44 4.65 26.11
N SER A 20 -34.99 5.43 27.05
CA SER A 20 -34.24 5.88 28.22
C SER A 20 -33.78 4.70 29.08
N ALA A 21 -34.61 3.67 29.27
CA ALA A 21 -34.23 2.47 30.03
C ALA A 21 -33.13 1.66 29.32
N LEU A 22 -33.23 1.49 28.00
CA LEU A 22 -32.21 0.81 27.19
C LEU A 22 -30.87 1.56 27.21
N ASN A 23 -30.88 2.89 27.05
CA ASN A 23 -29.67 3.71 27.15
C ASN A 23 -28.99 3.56 28.52
N THR A 24 -29.76 3.57 29.61
CA THR A 24 -29.18 3.35 30.95
C THR A 24 -28.59 1.95 31.12
N LEU A 25 -29.20 0.91 30.52
CA LEU A 25 -28.67 -0.44 30.54
C LEU A 25 -27.35 -0.56 29.76
N ASP A 26 -27.24 0.14 28.62
CA ASP A 26 -26.02 0.19 27.82
C ASP A 26 -24.89 0.91 28.57
N GLU A 27 -25.18 2.04 29.22
CA GLU A 27 -24.22 2.79 30.05
C GLU A 27 -23.72 1.96 31.24
N VAL A 28 -24.63 1.27 31.94
CA VAL A 28 -24.29 0.37 33.06
C VAL A 28 -23.45 -0.81 32.55
N SER A 29 -23.82 -1.39 31.42
CA SER A 29 -23.08 -2.51 30.80
C SER A 29 -21.67 -2.10 30.39
N ALA A 30 -21.51 -0.92 29.76
CA ALA A 30 -20.22 -0.37 29.40
C ALA A 30 -19.35 -0.07 30.64
N THR A 31 -19.96 0.46 31.71
CA THR A 31 -19.26 0.74 32.97
C THR A 31 -18.77 -0.56 33.63
N ILE A 32 -19.60 -1.60 33.65
CA ILE A 32 -19.23 -2.91 34.16
C ILE A 32 -18.12 -3.53 33.31
N ALA A 33 -18.21 -3.47 31.99
CA ALA A 33 -17.18 -3.97 31.09
C ALA A 33 -15.83 -3.30 31.38
N LYS A 34 -15.81 -1.97 31.47
CA LYS A 34 -14.60 -1.19 31.78
C LYS A 34 -14.04 -1.50 33.17
N ALA A 35 -14.90 -1.66 34.18
CA ALA A 35 -14.47 -2.05 35.52
C ALA A 35 -13.92 -3.48 35.56
N THR A 36 -14.50 -4.38 34.78
CA THR A 36 -14.06 -5.77 34.63
C THR A 36 -12.69 -5.83 33.96
N GLU A 37 -12.51 -5.11 32.85
CA GLU A 37 -11.23 -4.98 32.15
C GLU A 37 -10.14 -4.43 33.08
N LYS A 38 -10.40 -3.33 33.79
CA LYS A 38 -9.45 -2.75 34.75
C LYS A 38 -9.04 -3.75 35.84
N THR A 39 -10.00 -4.55 36.32
CA THR A 39 -9.75 -5.58 37.33
C THR A 39 -8.89 -6.71 36.76
N LEU A 40 -9.22 -7.20 35.56
CA LEU A 40 -8.46 -8.25 34.86
C LEU A 40 -7.02 -7.79 34.59
N THR A 41 -6.83 -6.54 34.17
CA THR A 41 -5.52 -5.93 33.94
C THR A 41 -4.72 -5.81 35.22
N SER A 42 -5.32 -5.36 36.33
CA SER A 42 -4.65 -5.32 37.64
C SER A 42 -4.22 -6.72 38.12
N LEU A 43 -5.06 -7.72 37.90
CA LEU A 43 -4.74 -9.12 38.20
C LEU A 43 -3.61 -9.64 37.31
N LEU A 44 -3.58 -9.26 36.02
CA LEU A 44 -2.52 -9.66 35.10
C LEU A 44 -1.17 -9.09 35.55
N LEU A 45 -1.10 -7.81 35.91
CA LEU A 45 0.11 -7.19 36.45
C LEU A 45 0.61 -7.93 37.70
N LYS A 46 -0.30 -8.25 38.65
CA LYS A 46 0.06 -9.02 39.85
C LYS A 46 0.53 -10.44 39.53
N ALA A 47 -0.10 -11.12 38.58
CA ALA A 47 0.31 -12.47 38.15
C ALA A 47 1.69 -12.43 37.49
N SER A 48 1.97 -11.41 36.68
CA SER A 48 3.28 -11.17 36.05
C SER A 48 4.38 -10.85 37.06
N GLN A 49 4.09 -10.07 38.11
CA GLN A 49 5.03 -9.84 39.22
C GLN A 49 5.41 -11.14 39.94
N LYS A 50 4.45 -12.07 40.08
CA LYS A 50 4.68 -13.40 40.67
C LYS A 50 5.33 -14.39 39.71
N GLY A 51 5.21 -14.19 38.40
CA GLY A 51 5.68 -15.10 37.35
C GLY A 51 4.78 -16.32 37.13
N ASP A 52 3.49 -16.25 37.50
CA ASP A 52 2.56 -17.39 37.35
C ASP A 52 1.98 -17.45 35.93
N ILE A 53 2.60 -18.29 35.08
CA ILE A 53 2.15 -18.48 33.69
C ILE A 53 0.73 -19.06 33.59
N SER A 54 0.28 -19.86 34.55
CA SER A 54 -1.05 -20.49 34.50
C SER A 54 -2.14 -19.42 34.65
N ASP A 55 -1.95 -18.52 35.61
CA ASP A 55 -2.88 -17.42 35.85
C ASP A 55 -2.81 -16.37 34.75
N ILE A 56 -1.60 -16.06 34.24
CA ILE A 56 -1.43 -15.18 33.07
C ILE A 56 -2.24 -15.71 31.88
N LYS A 57 -2.09 -17.00 31.54
CA LYS A 57 -2.82 -17.62 30.42
C LYS A 57 -4.35 -17.51 30.60
N LYS A 58 -4.86 -17.70 31.82
CA LYS A 58 -6.29 -17.56 32.09
C LYS A 58 -6.77 -16.12 31.95
N LEU A 59 -5.98 -15.15 32.43
CA LEU A 59 -6.33 -13.73 32.42
C LEU A 59 -6.30 -13.15 31.01
N VAL A 60 -5.28 -13.48 30.20
CA VAL A 60 -5.20 -13.08 28.79
C VAL A 60 -6.38 -13.64 27.99
N LYS A 61 -6.73 -14.93 28.19
CA LYS A 61 -7.92 -15.53 27.56
C LYS A 61 -9.24 -14.88 27.97
N ARG A 62 -9.29 -14.21 29.12
CA ARG A 62 -10.47 -13.46 29.59
C ARG A 62 -10.47 -11.99 29.14
N GLY A 63 -9.50 -11.57 28.32
CA GLY A 63 -9.44 -10.21 27.77
C GLY A 63 -8.71 -9.20 28.67
N ALA A 64 -7.79 -9.64 29.53
CA ALA A 64 -6.92 -8.70 30.24
C ALA A 64 -6.02 -7.93 29.25
N ASP A 65 -5.81 -6.62 29.47
CA ASP A 65 -4.91 -5.82 28.63
C ASP A 65 -3.45 -6.21 28.88
N ILE A 66 -2.85 -6.89 27.90
CA ILE A 66 -1.46 -7.36 27.92
C ILE A 66 -0.42 -6.23 27.80
N ASN A 67 -0.83 -5.07 27.30
CA ASN A 67 0.02 -3.92 27.05
C ASN A 67 -0.10 -2.84 28.14
N ALA A 68 -0.85 -3.13 29.21
CA ALA A 68 -1.03 -2.20 30.32
C ALA A 68 0.26 -1.99 31.12
N GLU A 69 0.32 -0.87 31.83
CA GLU A 69 1.43 -0.53 32.71
C GLU A 69 0.91 -0.21 34.13
N ASP A 70 1.73 -0.49 35.13
CA ASP A 70 1.51 0.00 36.49
C ASP A 70 1.87 1.49 36.63
N GLU A 71 1.72 2.04 37.82
CA GLU A 71 2.02 3.46 38.12
C GLU A 71 3.50 3.84 37.90
N ASN A 72 4.40 2.85 37.81
CA ASN A 72 5.82 3.03 37.54
C ASN A 72 6.17 2.78 36.07
N GLY A 73 5.16 2.57 35.21
CA GLY A 73 5.35 2.25 33.81
C GLY A 73 5.83 0.83 33.56
N HIS A 74 5.67 -0.11 34.51
CA HIS A 74 6.07 -1.51 34.30
C HIS A 74 4.93 -2.29 33.66
N SER A 75 5.22 -2.89 32.51
CA SER A 75 4.29 -3.77 31.81
C SER A 75 4.42 -5.24 32.26
N PRO A 76 3.45 -6.11 31.90
CA PRO A 76 3.58 -7.55 32.05
C PRO A 76 4.89 -8.11 31.46
N LEU A 77 5.30 -7.63 30.28
CA LEU A 77 6.55 -8.04 29.65
C LEU A 77 7.76 -7.68 30.52
N TYR A 78 7.80 -6.45 31.05
CA TYR A 78 8.90 -5.99 31.90
C TYR A 78 9.05 -6.86 33.15
N MET A 79 7.94 -7.11 33.85
CA MET A 79 7.94 -7.89 35.09
C MET A 79 8.38 -9.33 34.85
N LEU A 80 7.89 -9.97 33.78
CA LEU A 80 8.27 -11.34 33.42
C LEU A 80 9.72 -11.42 32.95
N SER A 81 10.21 -10.38 32.29
CA SER A 81 11.60 -10.27 31.84
C SER A 81 12.55 -10.10 33.01
N GLN A 82 12.18 -9.28 34.01
CA GLN A 82 12.89 -9.15 35.28
C GLN A 82 12.98 -10.48 36.05
N LYS A 83 12.00 -11.36 35.89
CA LYS A 83 11.95 -12.69 36.54
C LYS A 83 12.52 -13.84 35.70
N GLY A 84 12.92 -13.59 34.45
CA GLY A 84 13.44 -14.61 33.55
C GLY A 84 12.40 -15.62 33.05
N GLN A 85 11.11 -15.28 33.05
CA GLN A 85 9.99 -16.17 32.73
C GLN A 85 9.79 -16.31 31.20
N LEU A 86 10.71 -16.98 30.51
CA LEU A 86 10.72 -17.08 29.04
C LEU A 86 9.39 -17.58 28.44
N ASN A 87 8.80 -18.65 29.00
CA ASN A 87 7.56 -19.22 28.46
C ASN A 87 6.37 -18.24 28.57
N ALA A 88 6.34 -17.44 29.63
CA ALA A 88 5.30 -16.42 29.81
C ALA A 88 5.54 -15.22 28.88
N VAL A 89 6.80 -14.82 28.70
CA VAL A 89 7.21 -13.80 27.71
C VAL A 89 6.79 -14.20 26.30
N GLN A 90 7.11 -15.44 25.88
CA GLN A 90 6.71 -16.01 24.60
C GLN A 90 5.18 -15.98 24.44
N TYR A 91 4.46 -16.43 25.46
CA TYR A 91 3.00 -16.45 25.44
C TYR A 91 2.39 -15.05 25.25
N LEU A 92 2.91 -14.02 25.95
CA LEU A 92 2.40 -12.66 25.77
C LEU A 92 2.62 -12.16 24.33
N ILE A 93 3.81 -12.39 23.77
CA ILE A 93 4.15 -11.99 22.40
C ILE A 93 3.26 -12.72 21.37
N GLU A 94 3.04 -14.02 21.55
CA GLU A 94 2.13 -14.82 20.71
C GLU A 94 0.67 -14.35 20.78
N ASN A 95 0.26 -13.71 21.87
CA ASN A 95 -1.09 -13.18 22.07
C ASN A 95 -1.22 -11.69 21.74
N GLY A 96 -0.28 -11.12 20.97
CA GLY A 96 -0.40 -9.78 20.40
C GLY A 96 0.17 -8.65 21.25
N LEU A 97 1.17 -8.94 22.09
CA LEU A 97 1.86 -7.90 22.86
C LEU A 97 2.61 -6.96 21.90
N ASP A 98 2.38 -5.65 22.05
CA ASP A 98 3.03 -4.61 21.28
C ASP A 98 4.40 -4.27 21.89
N LEU A 99 5.46 -4.74 21.23
CA LEU A 99 6.84 -4.54 21.70
C LEU A 99 7.29 -3.07 21.63
N ASN A 100 6.70 -2.28 20.73
CA ASN A 100 7.13 -0.92 20.43
C ASN A 100 6.46 0.13 21.31
N ARG A 101 5.30 -0.20 21.91
CA ARG A 101 4.60 0.67 22.84
C ARG A 101 5.51 1.07 24.02
N ASN A 102 5.65 2.38 24.26
CA ASN A 102 6.35 2.97 25.42
C ASN A 102 7.78 2.44 25.68
N HIS A 103 8.52 2.07 24.63
CA HIS A 103 9.85 1.43 24.76
C HIS A 103 9.83 0.15 25.62
N CYS A 104 8.69 -0.54 25.67
CA CYS A 104 8.45 -1.67 26.54
C CYS A 104 9.50 -2.77 26.37
N ALA A 105 9.79 -3.18 25.14
CA ALA A 105 10.74 -4.26 24.92
C ALA A 105 12.20 -3.84 25.11
N LEU A 106 12.62 -2.60 24.83
CA LEU A 106 13.97 -2.13 25.23
C LEU A 106 14.15 -2.17 26.75
N ARG A 107 13.18 -1.64 27.51
CA ARG A 107 13.22 -1.70 28.98
C ARG A 107 13.23 -3.15 29.48
N SER A 108 12.45 -4.02 28.84
CA SER A 108 12.37 -5.46 29.17
C SER A 108 13.68 -6.19 28.85
N ILE A 109 14.37 -5.86 27.75
CA ILE A 109 15.69 -6.39 27.39
C ILE A 109 16.74 -5.94 28.40
N VAL A 110 16.74 -4.65 28.76
CA VAL A 110 17.69 -4.09 29.74
C VAL A 110 17.51 -4.77 31.10
N VAL A 111 16.28 -4.88 31.61
CA VAL A 111 16.04 -5.51 32.92
C VAL A 111 16.35 -7.02 32.90
N ALA A 112 16.02 -7.75 31.83
CA ALA A 112 16.40 -9.17 31.71
C ALA A 112 17.93 -9.34 31.72
N SER A 113 18.65 -8.46 31.03
CA SER A 113 20.12 -8.49 30.95
C SER A 113 20.77 -8.14 32.28
N GLN A 114 20.28 -7.10 32.96
CA GLN A 114 20.75 -6.71 34.30
C GLN A 114 20.58 -7.83 35.34
N ASN A 115 19.53 -8.65 35.20
CA ASN A 115 19.27 -9.79 36.08
C ASN A 115 19.88 -11.11 35.59
N GLY A 116 20.67 -11.09 34.50
CA GLY A 116 21.38 -12.27 33.99
C GLY A 116 20.51 -13.30 33.26
N HIS A 117 19.28 -12.94 32.88
CA HIS A 117 18.34 -13.83 32.18
C HIS A 117 18.65 -13.93 30.68
N THR A 118 19.80 -14.52 30.36
CA THR A 118 20.36 -14.61 28.99
C THR A 118 19.42 -15.23 27.95
N ASN A 119 18.58 -16.18 28.33
CA ASN A 119 17.58 -16.81 27.47
C ASN A 119 16.46 -15.83 27.07
N VAL A 120 15.93 -15.06 28.03
CA VAL A 120 14.95 -14.00 27.77
C VAL A 120 15.60 -12.85 26.99
N THR A 121 16.78 -12.40 27.40
CA THR A 121 17.54 -11.37 26.67
C THR A 121 17.77 -11.78 25.22
N ARG A 122 18.25 -13.00 24.95
CA ARG A 122 18.50 -13.48 23.59
C ARG A 122 17.21 -13.61 22.78
N TYR A 123 16.14 -14.13 23.39
CA TYR A 123 14.85 -14.25 22.73
C TYR A 123 14.29 -12.88 22.37
N LEU A 124 14.25 -11.95 23.33
CA LEU A 124 13.79 -10.59 23.11
C LEU A 124 14.68 -9.84 22.12
N LEU A 125 16.00 -9.95 22.18
CA LEU A 125 16.90 -9.35 21.17
C LEU A 125 16.66 -9.92 19.78
N LYS A 126 16.43 -11.24 19.67
CA LYS A 126 16.11 -11.88 18.39
C LYS A 126 14.80 -11.34 17.83
N ILE A 127 13.74 -11.32 18.64
CA ILE A 127 12.44 -10.82 18.21
C ILE A 127 12.49 -9.33 17.92
N TRP A 128 13.14 -8.56 18.80
CA TRP A 128 13.35 -7.13 18.65
C TRP A 128 14.16 -6.81 17.39
N SER A 129 15.21 -7.57 17.07
CA SER A 129 15.91 -7.40 15.81
C SER A 129 15.02 -7.78 14.63
N TYR A 130 14.26 -8.88 14.66
CA TYR A 130 13.30 -9.17 13.58
C TYR A 130 12.27 -8.05 13.37
N VAL A 131 11.82 -7.38 14.43
CA VAL A 131 10.83 -6.30 14.34
C VAL A 131 11.48 -4.96 13.97
N ASN A 132 12.67 -4.69 14.50
CA ASN A 132 13.35 -3.39 14.45
C ASN A 132 14.81 -3.48 13.96
N LEU A 133 15.10 -4.35 12.99
CA LEU A 133 16.44 -4.44 12.37
C LEU A 133 16.85 -3.04 11.90
N GLU A 134 17.95 -2.53 12.45
CA GLU A 134 18.64 -1.36 11.92
C GLU A 134 18.98 -1.64 10.45
N LYS A 135 18.14 -1.20 9.51
CA LYS A 135 18.38 -0.91 8.08
C LYS A 135 19.42 -1.76 7.30
N THR A 136 19.75 -2.97 7.71
CA THR A 136 20.69 -3.81 6.97
C THR A 136 19.91 -4.43 5.81
N ASN A 137 20.13 -3.90 4.61
CA ASN A 137 19.63 -4.36 3.31
C ASN A 137 18.28 -3.78 2.85
N GLU A 138 17.96 -2.52 3.17
CA GLU A 138 16.87 -1.78 2.51
C GLU A 138 15.45 -2.36 2.68
N ARG A 139 15.27 -3.49 3.39
CA ARG A 139 13.99 -4.20 3.56
C ARG A 139 13.78 -4.60 5.01
N THR A 140 12.65 -4.20 5.58
CA THR A 140 12.16 -4.75 6.86
C THR A 140 11.63 -6.17 6.65
N PRO A 141 11.66 -7.07 7.65
CA PRO A 141 11.07 -8.40 7.50
C PRO A 141 9.61 -8.38 7.07
N LEU A 142 8.85 -7.36 7.51
CA LEU A 142 7.47 -7.15 7.07
C LEU A 142 7.39 -6.82 5.58
N THR A 143 8.26 -5.95 5.05
CA THR A 143 8.31 -5.65 3.60
C THR A 143 8.70 -6.87 2.77
N ALA A 144 9.64 -7.70 3.25
CA ALA A 144 10.07 -8.92 2.56
C ALA A 144 8.97 -9.99 2.53
N ALA A 145 8.34 -10.25 3.68
CA ALA A 145 7.18 -11.15 3.76
C ALA A 145 6.03 -10.65 2.87
N SER A 146 5.79 -9.34 2.86
CA SER A 146 4.75 -8.72 2.03
C SER A 146 5.01 -8.87 0.54
N GLN A 147 6.27 -8.69 0.11
CA GLN A 147 6.68 -8.87 -1.28
C GLN A 147 6.52 -10.32 -1.75
N ASN A 148 6.82 -11.29 -0.87
CA ASN A 148 6.75 -12.73 -1.18
C ASN A 148 5.34 -13.31 -1.08
N GLY A 149 4.36 -12.55 -0.57
CA GLY A 149 2.98 -13.04 -0.41
C GLY A 149 2.78 -13.94 0.81
N ASP A 150 3.72 -13.97 1.75
CA ASP A 150 3.64 -14.82 2.94
C ASP A 150 2.71 -14.19 3.98
N VAL A 151 1.41 -14.47 3.85
CA VAL A 151 0.35 -13.94 4.72
C VAL A 151 0.56 -14.35 6.18
N ASP A 152 1.06 -15.55 6.45
CA ASP A 152 1.25 -16.04 7.82
C ASP A 152 2.43 -15.35 8.51
N SER A 153 3.52 -15.12 7.77
CA SER A 153 4.63 -14.30 8.27
C SER A 153 4.20 -12.84 8.47
N VAL A 154 3.46 -12.24 7.52
CA VAL A 154 2.92 -10.87 7.68
C VAL A 154 2.05 -10.78 8.94
N ARG A 155 1.11 -11.72 9.13
CA ARG A 155 0.25 -11.77 10.32
C ARG A 155 1.06 -11.90 11.60
N SER A 156 2.05 -12.79 11.62
CA SER A 156 2.90 -13.03 12.79
C SER A 156 3.72 -11.78 13.13
N LEU A 157 4.32 -11.15 12.14
CA LEU A 157 5.11 -9.92 12.31
C LEU A 157 4.26 -8.75 12.83
N LEU A 158 3.06 -8.55 12.29
CA LEU A 158 2.12 -7.53 12.79
C LEU A 158 1.70 -7.80 14.24
N ARG A 159 1.40 -9.06 14.59
CA ARG A 159 1.11 -9.46 15.99
C ARG A 159 2.27 -9.22 16.94
N MET A 160 3.50 -9.30 16.45
CA MET A 160 4.71 -9.02 17.21
C MET A 160 5.03 -7.52 17.29
N GLY A 161 4.16 -6.65 16.76
CA GLY A 161 4.31 -5.20 16.83
C GLY A 161 5.10 -4.59 15.66
N ALA A 162 5.29 -5.30 14.54
CA ALA A 162 5.89 -4.70 13.35
C ALA A 162 5.04 -3.51 12.85
N SER A 163 5.69 -2.37 12.63
CA SER A 163 5.05 -1.16 12.15
C SER A 163 4.52 -1.38 10.73
N VAL A 164 3.19 -1.33 10.58
CA VAL A 164 2.48 -1.57 9.31
C VAL A 164 2.83 -0.55 8.22
N ASN A 165 3.20 0.67 8.65
CA ASN A 165 3.53 1.80 7.79
C ASN A 165 5.03 2.13 7.80
N GLU A 166 5.88 1.22 8.30
CA GLU A 166 7.31 1.47 8.33
C GLU A 166 7.87 1.62 6.91
N GLU A 167 8.55 2.74 6.67
CA GLU A 167 9.18 3.00 5.39
C GLU A 167 10.61 2.46 5.37
N THR A 168 11.01 1.87 4.25
CA THR A 168 12.42 1.59 3.97
C THR A 168 13.19 2.89 3.76
N ASN A 169 14.53 2.81 3.65
CA ASN A 169 15.35 3.98 3.30
C ASN A 169 14.98 4.61 1.96
N GLU A 170 14.38 3.83 1.07
CA GLU A 170 13.88 4.29 -0.23
C GLU A 170 12.43 4.77 -0.15
N GLY A 171 11.81 4.85 1.03
CA GLY A 171 10.42 5.28 1.18
C GLY A 171 9.36 4.23 0.78
N TRP A 172 9.73 2.94 0.72
CA TRP A 172 8.77 1.86 0.44
C TRP A 172 8.09 1.37 1.72
N THR A 173 6.76 1.24 1.70
CA THR A 173 6.01 0.58 2.77
C THR A 173 5.77 -0.90 2.45
N PRO A 174 5.42 -1.75 3.43
CA PRO A 174 5.00 -3.13 3.19
C PRO A 174 3.86 -3.22 2.16
N LEU A 175 2.91 -2.28 2.21
CA LEU A 175 1.78 -2.25 1.29
C LEU A 175 2.21 -1.97 -0.14
N MET A 176 3.17 -1.07 -0.35
CA MET A 176 3.74 -0.81 -1.68
C MET A 176 4.44 -2.05 -2.26
N SER A 177 5.21 -2.77 -1.44
CA SER A 177 5.89 -4.00 -1.86
C SER A 177 4.89 -5.11 -2.24
N ALA A 178 3.84 -5.31 -1.43
CA ALA A 178 2.77 -6.25 -1.74
C ALA A 178 2.02 -5.87 -3.03
N SER A 179 1.78 -4.57 -3.22
CA SER A 179 1.07 -4.04 -4.39
C SER A 179 1.86 -4.25 -5.68
N ARG A 180 3.19 -4.04 -5.64
CA ARG A 180 4.10 -4.29 -6.76
C ARG A 180 4.09 -5.76 -7.18
N SER A 181 4.13 -6.66 -6.19
CA SER A 181 4.15 -8.11 -6.40
C SER A 181 2.78 -8.74 -6.68
N GLY A 182 1.68 -7.97 -6.63
CA GLY A 182 0.33 -8.51 -6.88
C GLY A 182 -0.25 -9.36 -5.74
N GLN A 183 0.27 -9.23 -4.52
CA GLN A 183 -0.08 -10.09 -3.39
C GLN A 183 -1.39 -9.66 -2.72
N ILE A 184 -2.53 -9.93 -3.37
CA ILE A 184 -3.84 -9.39 -2.95
C ILE A 184 -4.25 -9.78 -1.52
N CYS A 185 -3.95 -11.00 -1.07
CA CYS A 185 -4.24 -11.44 0.29
C CYS A 185 -3.46 -10.62 1.33
N VAL A 186 -2.18 -10.34 1.05
CA VAL A 186 -1.34 -9.48 1.90
C VAL A 186 -1.84 -8.03 1.84
N VAL A 187 -2.14 -7.50 0.66
CA VAL A 187 -2.68 -6.14 0.49
C VAL A 187 -3.94 -5.93 1.35
N LYS A 188 -4.90 -6.85 1.27
CA LYS A 188 -6.12 -6.83 2.09
C LYS A 188 -5.77 -6.82 3.57
N HIS A 189 -4.92 -7.75 4.01
CA HIS A 189 -4.54 -7.88 5.40
C HIS A 189 -3.82 -6.64 5.96
N LEU A 190 -2.91 -6.04 5.19
CA LEU A 190 -2.21 -4.81 5.58
C LEU A 190 -3.17 -3.63 5.71
N VAL A 191 -4.09 -3.46 4.76
CA VAL A 191 -5.11 -2.40 4.81
C VAL A 191 -6.05 -2.58 6.01
N ASP A 192 -6.47 -3.82 6.31
CA ASP A 192 -7.28 -4.12 7.49
C ASP A 192 -6.54 -3.82 8.81
N ASN A 193 -5.20 -3.84 8.81
CA ASN A 193 -4.36 -3.47 9.95
C ASN A 193 -3.88 -1.99 9.91
N GLY A 194 -4.53 -1.13 9.12
CA GLY A 194 -4.28 0.31 9.14
C GLY A 194 -3.10 0.78 8.26
N ALA A 195 -2.73 -0.01 7.23
CA ALA A 195 -1.80 0.47 6.22
C ALA A 195 -2.38 1.67 5.46
N LYS A 196 -1.61 2.77 5.40
CA LYS A 196 -1.96 3.96 4.62
C LYS A 196 -1.75 3.69 3.13
N PHE A 197 -2.67 4.14 2.29
CA PHE A 197 -2.57 4.03 0.83
C PHE A 197 -2.80 5.35 0.08
N SER A 198 -2.72 6.49 0.77
CA SER A 198 -2.76 7.84 0.17
C SER A 198 -1.39 8.30 -0.34
N LEU A 199 -1.39 9.38 -1.14
CA LEU A 199 -0.22 10.06 -1.69
C LEU A 199 0.58 10.82 -0.60
N GLU A 200 1.30 10.12 0.27
CA GLU A 200 2.16 10.77 1.29
C GLU A 200 3.63 10.36 1.21
N SER A 201 3.99 9.34 0.42
CA SER A 201 5.38 8.88 0.32
C SER A 201 6.25 9.89 -0.42
N ASN A 202 7.50 10.04 0.05
CA ASN A 202 8.55 10.88 -0.54
C ASN A 202 8.82 10.61 -2.03
N ASN A 203 8.39 9.44 -2.54
CA ASN A 203 8.55 9.05 -3.94
C ASN A 203 7.40 9.49 -4.86
N GLU A 204 6.36 10.12 -4.33
CA GLU A 204 5.18 10.56 -5.09
C GLU A 204 4.44 9.42 -5.81
N ARG A 205 4.52 8.21 -5.25
CA ARG A 205 3.85 7.00 -5.75
C ARG A 205 2.94 6.47 -4.66
N SER A 206 1.63 6.36 -4.94
CA SER A 206 0.70 5.64 -4.06
C SER A 206 0.82 4.13 -4.28
N PRO A 207 0.29 3.28 -3.38
CA PRO A 207 0.12 1.85 -3.67
C PRO A 207 -0.71 1.56 -4.93
N LEU A 208 -1.73 2.38 -5.21
CA LEU A 208 -2.52 2.30 -6.46
C LEU A 208 -1.64 2.57 -7.68
N TRP A 209 -0.78 3.59 -7.62
CA TRP A 209 0.20 3.91 -8.66
C TRP A 209 1.10 2.72 -8.96
N ILE A 210 1.65 2.10 -7.91
CA ILE A 210 2.60 0.99 -8.00
C ILE A 210 1.92 -0.26 -8.57
N ALA A 211 0.69 -0.53 -8.17
CA ALA A 211 -0.11 -1.62 -8.73
C ALA A 211 -0.37 -1.40 -10.23
N CYS A 212 -0.67 -0.16 -10.64
CA CYS A 212 -0.83 0.20 -12.05
C CYS A 212 0.47 0.10 -12.84
N GLU A 213 1.59 0.54 -12.26
CA GLU A 213 2.94 0.44 -12.83
C GLU A 213 3.35 -1.02 -13.04
N SER A 214 2.88 -1.93 -12.20
CA SER A 214 3.26 -3.36 -12.21
C SER A 214 2.22 -4.28 -12.86
N GLY A 215 1.11 -3.73 -13.37
CA GLY A 215 0.08 -4.49 -14.09
C GLY A 215 -0.85 -5.34 -13.22
N GLN A 216 -0.93 -5.05 -11.91
CA GLN A 216 -1.62 -5.90 -10.93
C GLN A 216 -3.12 -5.55 -10.82
N VAL A 217 -3.92 -5.95 -11.82
CA VAL A 217 -5.32 -5.54 -11.96
C VAL A 217 -6.20 -5.85 -10.73
N GLU A 218 -6.01 -6.99 -10.06
CA GLU A 218 -6.78 -7.33 -8.85
C GLU A 218 -6.47 -6.39 -7.68
N VAL A 219 -5.22 -5.97 -7.55
CA VAL A 219 -4.80 -4.99 -6.53
C VAL A 219 -5.33 -3.61 -6.87
N VAL A 220 -5.28 -3.21 -8.15
CA VAL A 220 -5.90 -1.96 -8.64
C VAL A 220 -7.39 -1.97 -8.31
N ASP A 221 -8.11 -3.06 -8.60
CA ASP A 221 -9.54 -3.15 -8.32
C ASP A 221 -9.86 -2.98 -6.84
N TYR A 222 -9.08 -3.65 -5.98
CA TYR A 222 -9.24 -3.52 -4.54
C TYR A 222 -9.05 -2.07 -4.05
N PHE A 223 -8.00 -1.37 -4.49
CA PHE A 223 -7.77 0.02 -4.07
C PHE A 223 -8.85 0.99 -4.58
N VAL A 224 -9.30 0.84 -5.83
CA VAL A 224 -10.36 1.67 -6.38
C VAL A 224 -11.67 1.45 -5.62
N ASN A 225 -12.01 0.20 -5.28
CA ASN A 225 -13.19 -0.12 -4.47
C ASN A 225 -13.07 0.36 -3.00
N LYS A 226 -11.85 0.62 -2.51
CA LYS A 226 -11.58 1.26 -1.21
C LYS A 226 -11.55 2.80 -1.29
N GLY A 227 -11.91 3.39 -2.42
CA GLY A 227 -11.98 4.84 -2.60
C GLY A 227 -10.72 5.49 -3.15
N GLY A 228 -9.79 4.71 -3.73
CA GLY A 228 -8.63 5.24 -4.44
C GLY A 228 -9.04 6.08 -5.66
N ASP A 229 -8.41 7.24 -5.84
CA ASP A 229 -8.68 8.12 -6.98
C ASP A 229 -7.98 7.60 -8.24
N VAL A 230 -8.76 7.09 -9.19
CA VAL A 230 -8.27 6.63 -10.51
C VAL A 230 -7.62 7.75 -11.34
N ASN A 231 -7.86 9.00 -10.97
CA ASN A 231 -7.32 10.20 -11.59
C ASN A 231 -6.27 10.91 -10.72
N GLU A 232 -5.72 10.23 -9.72
CA GLU A 232 -4.69 10.80 -8.85
C GLU A 232 -3.49 11.30 -9.67
N ARG A 233 -2.80 12.32 -9.13
CA ARG A 233 -1.69 12.99 -9.83
C ARG A 233 -0.48 13.15 -8.93
N ASN A 234 0.68 12.71 -9.41
CA ASN A 234 1.96 13.07 -8.79
C ASN A 234 2.35 14.52 -9.14
N LYS A 235 3.49 15.03 -8.64
CA LYS A 235 3.86 16.45 -8.86
C LYS A 235 4.12 16.77 -10.33
N ARG A 236 4.44 15.77 -11.16
CA ARG A 236 4.61 15.89 -12.62
C ARG A 236 3.30 15.72 -13.39
N ARG A 237 2.18 15.67 -12.66
CA ARG A 237 0.81 15.49 -13.16
C ARG A 237 0.55 14.18 -13.89
N TRP A 238 1.37 13.16 -13.66
CA TRP A 238 1.11 11.84 -14.23
C TRP A 238 -0.07 11.18 -13.53
N THR A 239 -0.83 10.34 -14.26
CA THR A 239 -1.99 9.58 -13.74
C THR A 239 -1.73 8.06 -13.75
N PRO A 240 -2.50 7.27 -12.98
CA PRO A 240 -2.46 5.80 -13.04
C PRO A 240 -2.61 5.24 -14.46
N LEU A 241 -3.48 5.85 -15.27
CA LEU A 241 -3.69 5.47 -16.67
C LEU A 241 -2.42 5.67 -17.51
N MET A 242 -1.67 6.76 -17.29
CA MET A 242 -0.42 7.01 -18.02
C MET A 242 0.67 5.99 -17.69
N ILE A 243 0.85 5.63 -16.42
CA ILE A 243 1.90 4.68 -16.05
C ILE A 243 1.57 3.26 -16.50
N ALA A 244 0.30 2.85 -16.41
CA ALA A 244 -0.16 1.58 -16.98
C ALA A 244 0.02 1.54 -18.50
N SER A 245 -0.27 2.65 -19.19
CA SER A 245 -0.11 2.76 -20.65
C SER A 245 1.35 2.70 -21.07
N LYS A 246 2.24 3.39 -20.34
CA LYS A 246 3.69 3.38 -20.58
C LYS A 246 4.30 1.98 -20.47
N ASN A 247 3.78 1.15 -19.56
CA ASN A 247 4.29 -0.20 -19.31
C ASN A 247 3.50 -1.30 -20.05
N GLY A 248 2.52 -0.95 -20.89
CA GLY A 248 1.81 -1.92 -21.73
C GLY A 248 0.80 -2.79 -20.98
N HIS A 249 0.30 -2.35 -19.82
CA HIS A 249 -0.59 -3.17 -18.99
C HIS A 249 -2.06 -3.02 -19.41
N LEU A 250 -2.43 -3.66 -20.53
CA LEU A 250 -3.76 -3.56 -21.16
C LEU A 250 -4.92 -3.85 -20.19
N SER A 251 -4.81 -4.88 -19.35
CA SER A 251 -5.84 -5.25 -18.38
C SER A 251 -6.13 -4.12 -17.38
N VAL A 252 -5.08 -3.47 -16.89
CA VAL A 252 -5.18 -2.30 -16.01
C VAL A 252 -5.73 -1.10 -16.77
N VAL A 253 -5.28 -0.85 -18.01
CA VAL A 253 -5.78 0.26 -18.85
C VAL A 253 -7.30 0.15 -19.05
N LYS A 254 -7.79 -1.02 -19.46
CA LYS A 254 -9.24 -1.29 -19.63
C LYS A 254 -10.00 -1.06 -18.33
N TYR A 255 -9.48 -1.56 -17.22
CA TYR A 255 -10.10 -1.39 -15.91
C TYR A 255 -10.19 0.09 -15.50
N LEU A 256 -9.10 0.84 -15.63
CA LEU A 256 -9.07 2.26 -15.26
C LEU A 256 -10.03 3.09 -16.12
N LEU A 257 -10.10 2.83 -17.43
CA LEU A 257 -11.06 3.49 -18.33
C LEU A 257 -12.50 3.18 -17.93
N GLN A 258 -12.82 1.93 -17.61
CA GLN A 258 -14.14 1.54 -17.10
C GLN A 258 -14.51 2.28 -15.81
N LYS A 259 -13.53 2.62 -14.97
CA LYS A 259 -13.71 3.36 -13.72
C LYS A 259 -13.66 4.89 -13.89
N GLY A 260 -13.62 5.40 -15.12
CA GLY A 260 -13.70 6.84 -15.40
C GLY A 260 -12.35 7.56 -15.33
N ALA A 261 -11.25 6.87 -15.62
CA ALA A 261 -9.96 7.54 -15.82
C ALA A 261 -10.03 8.51 -17.01
N LYS A 262 -9.45 9.70 -16.84
CA LYS A 262 -9.41 10.76 -17.87
C LYS A 262 -8.45 10.35 -18.99
N ILE A 263 -9.03 9.97 -20.12
CA ILE A 263 -8.32 9.39 -21.26
C ILE A 263 -7.24 10.31 -21.85
N ASP A 264 -7.51 11.61 -21.93
CA ASP A 264 -6.59 12.63 -22.46
C ASP A 264 -6.00 13.52 -21.35
N ALA A 265 -5.86 12.99 -20.12
CA ALA A 265 -5.10 13.70 -19.10
C ALA A 265 -3.69 14.03 -19.64
N LYS A 266 -3.18 15.22 -19.31
CA LYS A 266 -1.85 15.69 -19.74
C LYS A 266 -0.90 15.85 -18.57
N THR A 267 0.34 15.40 -18.72
CA THR A 267 1.44 15.76 -17.79
C THR A 267 1.80 17.25 -17.93
N ASP A 268 2.72 17.77 -17.11
CA ASP A 268 3.21 19.15 -17.25
C ASP A 268 3.83 19.45 -18.62
N ASN A 269 4.36 18.41 -19.29
CA ASN A 269 4.94 18.52 -20.63
C ASN A 269 3.92 18.15 -21.73
N GLY A 270 2.62 18.16 -21.42
CA GLY A 270 1.55 17.88 -22.37
C GLY A 270 1.42 16.42 -22.82
N LYS A 271 2.20 15.47 -22.27
CA LYS A 271 2.12 14.04 -22.67
C LYS A 271 0.85 13.37 -22.17
N THR A 272 0.17 12.63 -23.05
CA THR A 272 -1.07 11.86 -22.79
C THR A 272 -0.78 10.37 -22.57
N PRO A 273 -1.74 9.57 -22.06
CA PRO A 273 -1.64 8.11 -22.04
C PRO A 273 -1.32 7.51 -23.42
N LEU A 274 -1.96 8.02 -24.49
CA LEU A 274 -1.70 7.58 -25.86
C LEU A 274 -0.26 7.86 -26.28
N TYR A 275 0.28 9.05 -25.97
CA TYR A 275 1.70 9.35 -26.20
C TYR A 275 2.60 8.28 -25.58
N PHE A 276 2.37 7.91 -24.32
CA PHE A 276 3.22 6.94 -23.62
C PHE A 276 3.08 5.52 -24.17
N ALA A 277 1.87 5.08 -24.54
CA ALA A 277 1.66 3.80 -25.19
C ALA A 277 2.35 3.74 -26.56
N SER A 278 2.30 4.84 -27.31
CA SER A 278 2.92 4.96 -28.62
C SER A 278 4.45 4.98 -28.56
N ASP A 279 5.03 5.68 -27.59
CA ASP A 279 6.47 5.69 -27.31
C ASP A 279 6.98 4.31 -26.87
N GLY A 280 6.18 3.59 -26.07
CA GLY A 280 6.50 2.25 -25.57
C GLY A 280 6.26 1.11 -26.57
N GLY A 281 5.59 1.37 -27.69
CA GLY A 281 5.32 0.35 -28.72
C GLY A 281 4.15 -0.59 -28.39
N HIS A 282 3.29 -0.22 -27.43
CA HIS A 282 2.22 -1.09 -26.92
C HIS A 282 0.97 -1.00 -27.79
N VAL A 283 0.97 -1.72 -28.92
CA VAL A 283 -0.08 -1.67 -29.96
C VAL A 283 -1.48 -1.94 -29.41
N ASP A 284 -1.60 -2.91 -28.53
CA ASP A 284 -2.86 -3.32 -27.91
C ASP A 284 -3.45 -2.24 -26.98
N VAL A 285 -2.59 -1.58 -26.20
CA VAL A 285 -2.94 -0.41 -25.39
C VAL A 285 -3.31 0.78 -26.28
N VAL A 286 -2.55 1.05 -27.34
CA VAL A 286 -2.86 2.13 -28.32
C VAL A 286 -4.24 1.90 -28.92
N GLN A 287 -4.52 0.68 -29.40
CA GLN A 287 -5.82 0.33 -29.95
C GLN A 287 -6.96 0.55 -28.94
N CYS A 288 -6.77 0.08 -27.70
CA CYS A 288 -7.75 0.25 -26.63
C CYS A 288 -8.03 1.72 -26.30
N LEU A 289 -6.99 2.56 -26.23
CA LEU A 289 -7.12 3.99 -25.97
C LEU A 289 -7.88 4.68 -27.12
N LEU A 290 -7.54 4.39 -28.37
CA LEU A 290 -8.22 4.96 -29.54
C LEU A 290 -9.70 4.53 -29.62
N GLU A 291 -10.00 3.26 -29.34
CA GLU A 291 -11.37 2.74 -29.27
C GLU A 291 -12.18 3.39 -28.14
N SER A 292 -11.51 3.84 -27.09
CA SER A 292 -12.12 4.54 -25.96
C SER A 292 -12.21 6.06 -26.17
N GLY A 293 -11.81 6.55 -27.35
CA GLY A 293 -11.97 7.96 -27.75
C GLY A 293 -10.77 8.86 -27.46
N ALA A 294 -9.56 8.32 -27.28
CA ALA A 294 -8.35 9.14 -27.13
C ALA A 294 -8.11 9.98 -28.40
N ASP A 295 -7.67 11.23 -28.23
CA ASP A 295 -7.30 12.09 -29.36
C ASP A 295 -6.01 11.57 -30.03
N VAL A 296 -6.19 10.96 -31.22
CA VAL A 296 -5.12 10.41 -32.06
C VAL A 296 -4.06 11.46 -32.44
N ASN A 297 -4.47 12.74 -32.51
CA ASN A 297 -3.62 13.85 -32.89
C ASN A 297 -3.25 14.74 -31.70
N SER A 298 -3.37 14.21 -30.47
CA SER A 298 -3.02 14.94 -29.25
C SER A 298 -1.59 15.47 -29.32
N ARG A 299 -1.43 16.76 -29.04
CA ARG A 299 -0.14 17.44 -29.08
C ARG A 299 0.43 17.62 -27.68
N ARG A 300 1.68 17.20 -27.50
CA ARG A 300 2.48 17.64 -26.35
C ARG A 300 2.79 19.13 -26.51
N GLU A 301 2.52 19.88 -25.46
CA GLU A 301 2.85 21.30 -25.31
C GLU A 301 3.74 21.39 -24.06
N ASP A 302 5.03 21.56 -24.25
CA ASP A 302 6.01 21.73 -23.16
C ASP A 302 6.63 23.13 -23.16
N GLY A 303 5.96 24.09 -23.82
CA GLY A 303 6.43 25.46 -23.98
C GLY A 303 7.58 25.59 -24.99
N THR A 304 8.04 24.50 -25.59
CA THR A 304 8.94 24.54 -26.74
C THR A 304 8.15 24.65 -28.04
N SER A 305 8.78 25.11 -29.11
CA SER A 305 8.17 25.15 -30.45
C SER A 305 7.78 23.75 -30.98
N PHE A 306 8.22 22.67 -30.31
CA PHE A 306 8.10 21.28 -30.77
C PHE A 306 6.78 20.63 -30.34
N GLN A 307 5.83 20.51 -31.26
CA GLN A 307 4.57 19.79 -31.04
C GLN A 307 4.76 18.31 -31.39
N TRP A 308 4.84 17.44 -30.37
CA TRP A 308 4.95 15.99 -30.58
C TRP A 308 3.56 15.32 -30.54
N THR A 309 3.26 14.52 -31.56
CA THR A 309 2.06 13.67 -31.63
C THR A 309 2.39 12.21 -31.29
N PRO A 310 1.39 11.37 -30.97
CA PRO A 310 1.56 9.91 -30.84
C PRO A 310 2.26 9.28 -32.06
N LEU A 311 1.94 9.75 -33.26
CA LEU A 311 2.56 9.26 -34.50
C LEU A 311 4.05 9.58 -34.53
N LEU A 312 4.42 10.84 -34.29
CA LEU A 312 5.82 11.27 -34.29
C LEU A 312 6.68 10.52 -33.27
N VAL A 313 6.16 10.31 -32.06
CA VAL A 313 6.92 9.57 -31.02
C VAL A 313 7.03 8.08 -31.36
N ALA A 314 5.98 7.43 -31.88
CA ALA A 314 6.07 6.04 -32.32
C ALA A 314 7.08 5.86 -33.46
N SER A 315 7.09 6.80 -34.42
CA SER A 315 8.03 6.87 -35.52
C SER A 315 9.48 7.08 -35.05
N GLN A 316 9.71 7.97 -34.09
CA GLN A 316 11.04 8.19 -33.51
C GLN A 316 11.55 6.95 -32.78
N SER A 317 10.67 6.27 -32.05
CA SER A 317 11.02 5.08 -31.26
C SER A 317 11.09 3.79 -32.09
N GLY A 318 10.75 3.84 -33.39
CA GLY A 318 10.81 2.69 -34.31
C GLY A 318 9.66 1.69 -34.15
N ASN A 319 8.54 2.12 -33.56
CA ASN A 319 7.40 1.26 -33.26
C ASN A 319 6.46 1.16 -34.48
N PHE A 320 6.88 0.45 -35.53
CA PHE A 320 6.18 0.41 -36.82
C PHE A 320 4.74 -0.09 -36.77
N ASP A 321 4.44 -1.09 -35.93
CA ASP A 321 3.06 -1.59 -35.78
C ASP A 321 2.13 -0.55 -35.14
N VAL A 322 2.66 0.27 -34.22
CA VAL A 322 1.93 1.41 -33.65
C VAL A 322 1.72 2.49 -34.71
N VAL A 323 2.75 2.80 -35.51
CA VAL A 323 2.63 3.77 -36.61
C VAL A 323 1.52 3.35 -37.58
N ARG A 324 1.49 2.08 -37.99
CA ARG A 324 0.42 1.55 -38.85
C ARG A 324 -0.95 1.69 -38.17
N CYS A 325 -1.08 1.29 -36.91
CA CYS A 325 -2.32 1.41 -36.15
C CYS A 325 -2.82 2.87 -36.05
N LEU A 326 -1.92 3.83 -35.83
CA LEU A 326 -2.27 5.25 -35.76
C LEU A 326 -2.73 5.79 -37.12
N ILE A 327 -2.06 5.43 -38.22
CA ILE A 327 -2.46 5.81 -39.58
C ILE A 327 -3.84 5.23 -39.92
N ASP A 328 -4.09 3.94 -39.59
CA ASP A 328 -5.38 3.29 -39.78
C ASP A 328 -6.52 3.99 -39.00
N ARG A 329 -6.17 4.69 -37.92
CA ARG A 329 -7.07 5.50 -37.09
C ARG A 329 -7.00 7.00 -37.41
N SER A 330 -6.60 7.34 -38.64
CA SER A 330 -6.60 8.71 -39.19
C SER A 330 -5.69 9.70 -38.43
N ALA A 331 -4.55 9.23 -37.92
CA ALA A 331 -3.49 10.11 -37.46
C ALA A 331 -3.02 11.02 -38.61
N ASP A 332 -2.78 12.30 -38.29
CA ASP A 332 -2.27 13.28 -39.23
C ASP A 332 -0.80 12.98 -39.56
N VAL A 333 -0.59 12.39 -40.74
CA VAL A 333 0.74 12.08 -41.28
C VAL A 333 1.55 13.30 -41.66
N ASN A 334 0.91 14.46 -41.79
CA ASN A 334 1.55 15.73 -42.09
C ASN A 334 1.79 16.56 -40.82
N ALA A 335 1.59 15.97 -39.63
CA ALA A 335 1.95 16.64 -38.38
C ALA A 335 3.47 16.90 -38.36
N GLU A 336 3.85 18.13 -38.68
CA GLU A 336 5.25 18.57 -38.66
C GLU A 336 5.69 18.85 -37.21
N SER A 337 6.88 18.34 -36.84
CA SER A 337 7.63 18.95 -35.74
C SER A 337 8.29 20.23 -36.28
N SER A 338 8.50 21.25 -35.43
CA SER A 338 9.07 22.53 -35.86
C SER A 338 10.50 22.46 -36.43
N ASP A 339 11.13 21.28 -36.47
CA ASP A 339 12.42 21.02 -37.15
C ASP A 339 12.26 20.59 -38.62
N GLY A 340 11.04 20.44 -39.14
CA GLY A 340 10.77 20.13 -40.55
C GLY A 340 11.26 18.76 -41.04
N VAL A 341 11.83 17.93 -40.17
CA VAL A 341 12.33 16.57 -40.46
C VAL A 341 12.32 15.73 -39.18
N ILE A 342 11.75 14.52 -39.24
CA ILE A 342 12.34 13.24 -38.78
C ILE A 342 11.35 12.12 -39.11
N LEU A 343 11.74 11.25 -40.04
CA LEU A 343 11.43 9.82 -39.98
C LEU A 343 12.75 9.08 -40.18
N CYS A 344 13.15 8.34 -39.13
CA CYS A 344 14.28 7.41 -39.05
C CYS A 344 15.70 8.03 -39.06
N LYS A 345 16.25 8.26 -37.87
CA LYS A 345 17.69 8.49 -37.65
C LYS A 345 18.60 7.30 -38.05
N ASN A 346 18.02 6.18 -38.52
CA ASN A 346 18.72 4.91 -38.74
C ASN A 346 18.62 4.33 -40.18
N ASN A 347 18.24 5.11 -41.20
CA ASN A 347 18.32 4.63 -42.59
C ASN A 347 19.28 5.50 -43.44
N PRO A 348 20.51 5.05 -43.73
CA PRO A 348 21.51 5.83 -44.47
C PRO A 348 21.16 6.08 -45.95
N LYS A 349 20.01 5.59 -46.44
CA LYS A 349 19.56 5.75 -47.84
C LYS A 349 18.54 6.88 -48.06
N VAL A 350 18.02 7.51 -47.01
CA VAL A 350 16.94 8.51 -47.17
C VAL A 350 17.51 9.92 -47.01
N SER A 351 17.95 10.48 -48.14
CA SER A 351 18.33 11.87 -48.28
C SER A 351 17.08 12.74 -48.45
N SER A 352 16.73 13.48 -47.39
CA SER A 352 15.89 14.68 -47.38
C SER A 352 14.46 14.61 -47.97
N LYS A 353 13.47 14.94 -47.13
CA LYS A 353 12.10 15.35 -47.49
C LYS A 353 11.27 14.29 -48.21
N VAL A 354 10.90 13.24 -47.49
CA VAL A 354 9.91 12.26 -47.96
C VAL A 354 8.71 12.30 -47.00
N PRO A 355 7.51 12.67 -47.45
CA PRO A 355 6.27 12.55 -46.67
C PRO A 355 6.12 11.13 -46.10
N VAL A 356 5.52 10.98 -44.92
CA VAL A 356 5.33 9.66 -44.27
C VAL A 356 4.67 8.65 -45.22
N GLN A 357 3.75 9.12 -46.08
CA GLN A 357 3.08 8.31 -47.12
C GLN A 357 4.07 7.70 -48.13
N ASP A 358 5.12 8.43 -48.50
CA ASP A 358 6.11 7.99 -49.50
C ASP A 358 7.18 7.07 -48.89
N PHE A 359 7.39 7.10 -47.56
CA PHE A 359 8.27 6.18 -46.84
C PHE A 359 7.66 4.76 -46.76
N PHE A 360 6.34 4.65 -46.56
CA PHE A 360 5.65 3.35 -46.54
C PHE A 360 5.63 2.65 -47.91
N LEU A 361 5.66 3.41 -49.01
CA LEU A 361 5.79 2.86 -50.36
C LEU A 361 7.17 2.22 -50.61
N LEU A 362 8.23 2.70 -49.93
CA LEU A 362 9.61 2.24 -50.14
C LEU A 362 9.99 0.98 -49.35
N GLU A 363 9.42 0.73 -48.16
CA GLU A 363 9.72 -0.48 -47.39
C GLU A 363 8.74 -1.64 -47.63
N PHE A 364 7.52 -1.39 -48.12
CA PHE A 364 6.47 -2.42 -48.22
C PHE A 364 5.97 -2.70 -49.65
N ASN A 365 6.63 -2.19 -50.69
CA ASN A 365 6.29 -2.50 -52.08
C ASN A 365 7.46 -3.19 -52.81
N PRO A 366 7.47 -4.52 -52.97
CA PRO A 366 8.57 -5.24 -53.65
C PRO A 366 8.52 -5.13 -55.19
N GLN A 367 7.81 -4.15 -55.75
CA GLN A 367 7.53 -4.03 -57.18
C GLN A 367 7.69 -2.60 -57.76
N ILE A 368 8.40 -1.69 -57.07
CA ILE A 368 8.84 -0.40 -57.66
C ILE A 368 10.33 -0.22 -57.49
#